data_AF-A0AAV4A1X9-F1
#
_entry.id   AF-A0AAV4A1X9-F1
#
_cell.length_a   1.000
_cell.length_b   1.000
_cell.length_c   1.000
_cell.angle_alpha   90.00
_cell.angle_beta   90.00
_cell.angle_gamma   90.00
#
_symmetry.space_group_name_H-M   'P 1'
#
loop_
_entity.id
_entity.type
_entity.pdbx_description
1 polymer ?
#
loop_
_entity_poly.entity_id
_entity_poly.type
_entity_poly.pdbx_seq_one_letter_code
_entity_poly.pdbx_strand_id
1 'polypeptide(L)'
;MSVLTDFAGLAVEGGHFRLSSRRHKRRLHPKAHSKGDHAAKLASSFVKFLSDEDALRLEHVARSLVKPGLGILAADDSVKEIDATLKDFKLPHSFQSRRKLYEVFLGGTMELDRHLSGVLLREESILHTWPSGKRQLTHLIKDHNLKLGIRLDKGVVRLPGTEGEYSTWGLDTLGESCKRVKDMGAEFALWRCVYKISPTTPSRLAILENSTTLALFAMICQTYGLVPIVSAEVLQQGDHDGEEARQALREILVGLVKALQDHHVLLEGTLVRVTAAAPGCCYKGCQDTGQVAANTIKTLNECLPAAIGGVSSETDFCEGRILQIK
;
A
#
# COMPACT_ATOMS: atom_id res chain seq x y z
N MET A 1 65.47 -0.14 20.68
CA MET A 1 64.15 0.41 21.05
C MET A 1 63.23 -0.78 21.38
N SER A 2 63.39 -1.53 22.48
CA SER A 2 63.29 -1.17 23.91
C SER A 2 61.93 -0.52 24.20
N VAL A 3 61.06 -0.98 25.12
CA VAL A 3 61.27 -1.63 26.41
C VAL A 3 59.96 -2.35 26.81
N LEU A 4 60.02 -3.62 27.22
CA LEU A 4 59.12 -4.19 28.22
C LEU A 4 60.01 -4.97 29.19
N THR A 5 60.39 -4.27 30.25
CA THR A 5 61.00 -4.81 31.46
C THR A 5 59.94 -4.79 32.56
N ASP A 6 59.93 -5.60 33.61
CA ASP A 6 60.56 -6.85 34.00
C ASP A 6 60.13 -7.06 35.48
N PHE A 7 60.32 -8.29 36.00
CA PHE A 7 60.27 -8.71 37.41
C PHE A 7 58.92 -8.80 38.16
N ALA A 8 58.72 -9.71 39.12
CA ALA A 8 59.24 -11.04 39.49
C ALA A 8 58.76 -11.28 40.94
N GLY A 9 58.64 -12.55 41.33
CA GLY A 9 58.60 -12.99 42.73
C GLY A 9 57.99 -14.38 42.81
N LEU A 10 58.78 -15.45 42.67
CA LEU A 10 59.43 -16.22 43.76
C LEU A 10 58.38 -16.74 44.78
N ALA A 11 58.28 -18.03 45.11
CA ALA A 11 59.34 -19.01 45.30
C ALA A 11 58.82 -20.46 45.23
N VAL A 12 59.81 -21.35 45.21
CA VAL A 12 59.86 -22.80 45.05
C VAL A 12 59.44 -23.53 46.34
N GLU A 13 58.84 -24.72 46.25
CA GLU A 13 59.34 -25.99 46.85
C GLU A 13 58.28 -27.10 46.88
N GLY A 14 58.77 -28.33 46.66
CA GLY A 14 57.97 -29.51 46.34
C GLY A 14 57.29 -30.20 47.52
N GLY A 15 56.44 -31.16 47.15
CA GLY A 15 55.81 -32.10 48.07
C GLY A 15 54.70 -32.88 47.39
N HIS A 16 54.98 -34.12 47.01
CA HIS A 16 53.94 -35.10 46.70
C HIS A 16 53.06 -35.30 47.94
N PHE A 17 51.72 -35.23 47.81
CA PHE A 17 50.81 -36.29 48.28
C PHE A 17 49.37 -36.03 47.83
N ARG A 18 48.69 -37.10 47.43
CA ARG A 18 47.31 -37.16 46.96
C ARG A 18 46.37 -37.45 48.14
N LEU A 19 45.11 -37.01 48.01
CA LEU A 19 43.84 -37.51 48.59
C LEU A 19 43.15 -36.73 49.73
N SER A 20 42.09 -36.04 49.32
CA SER A 20 40.68 -36.33 49.66
C SER A 20 39.89 -35.36 50.54
N SER A 21 38.71 -35.06 49.97
CA SER A 21 37.43 -34.75 50.60
C SER A 21 37.29 -33.43 51.38
N ARG A 22 36.44 -32.54 50.85
CA ARG A 22 35.10 -32.32 51.41
C ARG A 22 34.25 -31.46 50.47
N ARG A 23 33.03 -31.94 50.25
CA ARG A 23 31.99 -31.35 49.41
C ARG A 23 31.59 -29.97 49.92
N HIS A 24 31.56 -28.98 49.03
CA HIS A 24 30.61 -27.86 49.12
C HIS A 24 29.77 -27.83 47.85
N LYS A 25 28.53 -28.30 47.96
CA LYS A 25 27.51 -28.16 46.92
C LYS A 25 27.14 -26.68 46.78
N ARG A 26 27.81 -25.94 45.90
CA ARG A 26 27.21 -24.73 45.32
C ARG A 26 26.23 -25.19 44.25
N ARG A 27 24.93 -25.18 44.57
CA ARG A 27 23.86 -25.26 43.57
C ARG A 27 23.94 -24.01 42.69
N LEU A 28 24.65 -24.11 41.57
CA LEU A 28 24.42 -23.24 40.43
C LEU A 28 23.13 -23.74 39.78
N HIS A 29 22.01 -23.08 40.07
CA HIS A 29 20.83 -23.21 39.22
C HIS A 29 21.18 -22.54 37.87
N PRO A 30 21.18 -23.26 36.74
CA PRO A 30 21.19 -22.58 35.46
C PRO A 30 19.83 -21.88 35.34
N LYS A 31 19.81 -20.54 35.41
CA LYS A 31 18.67 -19.77 34.91
C LYS A 31 18.60 -20.01 33.41
N ALA A 32 17.81 -21.00 33.01
CA ALA A 32 17.31 -21.08 31.64
C ALA A 32 16.39 -19.87 31.43
N HIS A 33 16.97 -18.74 31.03
CA HIS A 33 16.16 -17.68 30.44
C HIS A 33 15.66 -18.20 29.09
N SER A 34 14.40 -18.60 29.08
CA SER A 34 13.67 -19.00 27.88
C SER A 34 13.70 -17.86 26.88
N LYS A 35 14.52 -17.97 25.84
CA LYS A 35 14.48 -17.07 24.68
C LYS A 35 13.08 -16.99 24.04
N GLY A 36 12.21 -17.98 24.28
CA GLY A 36 10.81 -17.99 23.84
C GLY A 36 9.88 -17.00 24.55
N ASP A 37 10.24 -16.54 25.76
CA ASP A 37 9.34 -15.70 26.59
C ASP A 37 9.48 -14.21 26.29
N HIS A 38 10.60 -13.78 25.68
CA HIS A 38 10.79 -12.38 25.27
C HIS A 38 10.10 -12.05 23.94
N ALA A 39 10.16 -12.97 22.96
CA ALA A 39 9.46 -12.81 21.68
C ALA A 39 7.94 -12.79 21.86
N ALA A 40 7.39 -13.63 22.75
CA ALA A 40 5.98 -13.63 23.10
C ALA A 40 5.56 -12.32 23.82
N LYS A 41 6.42 -11.77 24.69
CA LYS A 41 6.18 -10.48 25.34
C LYS A 41 6.24 -9.29 24.38
N LEU A 42 7.17 -9.31 23.42
CA LEU A 42 7.25 -8.34 22.33
C LEU A 42 6.02 -8.42 21.41
N ALA A 43 5.54 -9.62 21.09
CA ALA A 43 4.29 -9.78 20.34
C ALA A 43 3.06 -9.30 21.15
N SER A 44 3.10 -9.39 22.48
CA SER A 44 2.02 -8.92 23.36
C SER A 44 1.97 -7.40 23.57
N SER A 45 2.97 -6.64 23.12
CA SER A 45 2.92 -5.17 23.24
C SER A 45 1.97 -4.52 22.24
N PHE A 46 1.55 -5.24 21.20
CA PHE A 46 0.58 -4.74 20.24
C PHE A 46 -0.83 -5.14 20.66
N VAL A 47 -1.70 -4.14 20.85
CA VAL A 47 -3.10 -4.35 21.20
C VAL A 47 -3.85 -4.80 19.95
N LYS A 48 -4.61 -5.89 20.04
CA LYS A 48 -5.51 -6.33 18.97
C LYS A 48 -6.52 -5.21 18.67
N PHE A 49 -6.35 -4.54 17.53
CA PHE A 49 -7.18 -3.39 17.13
C PHE A 49 -8.42 -3.77 16.30
N LEU A 50 -8.44 -4.99 15.74
CA LEU A 50 -9.57 -5.54 14.99
C LEU A 50 -10.18 -6.72 15.74
N SER A 51 -11.52 -6.76 15.83
CA SER A 51 -12.22 -7.98 16.24
C SER A 51 -12.13 -9.03 15.13
N ASP A 52 -12.31 -10.31 15.47
CA ASP A 52 -12.33 -11.39 14.47
C ASP A 52 -13.48 -11.21 13.47
N GLU A 53 -14.61 -10.65 13.92
CA GLU A 53 -15.75 -10.34 13.06
C GLU A 53 -15.42 -9.22 12.06
N ASP A 54 -14.75 -8.16 12.52
CA ASP A 54 -14.33 -7.05 11.64
C ASP A 54 -13.32 -7.52 10.60
N ALA A 55 -12.38 -8.38 11.01
CA ALA A 55 -11.38 -8.95 10.11
C ALA A 55 -12.04 -9.78 8.99
N LEU A 56 -12.97 -10.69 9.34
CA LEU A 56 -13.71 -11.48 8.36
C LEU A 56 -14.56 -10.61 7.43
N ARG A 57 -15.13 -9.52 7.94
CA ARG A 57 -15.91 -8.57 7.11
C ARG A 57 -15.03 -7.87 6.09
N LEU A 58 -13.85 -7.39 6.50
CA LEU A 58 -12.88 -6.74 5.62
C LEU A 58 -12.38 -7.71 4.54
N GLU A 59 -12.03 -8.94 4.93
CA GLU A 59 -11.63 -10.00 3.99
C GLU A 59 -12.73 -10.30 2.97
N HIS A 60 -13.99 -10.40 3.41
CA HIS A 60 -15.12 -10.63 2.53
C HIS A 60 -15.29 -9.50 1.50
N VAL A 61 -15.21 -8.24 1.95
CA VAL A 61 -15.29 -7.08 1.07
C VAL A 61 -14.13 -7.09 0.07
N ALA A 62 -12.89 -7.29 0.53
CA ALA A 62 -11.71 -7.34 -0.33
C ALA A 62 -11.85 -8.41 -1.43
N ARG A 63 -12.21 -9.65 -1.07
CA ARG A 63 -12.46 -10.72 -2.04
C ARG A 63 -13.57 -10.40 -3.04
N SER A 64 -14.61 -9.71 -2.59
CA SER A 64 -15.71 -9.33 -3.47
C SER A 64 -15.31 -8.26 -4.49
N LEU A 65 -14.32 -7.42 -4.19
CA LEU A 65 -13.78 -6.40 -5.10
C LEU A 65 -12.93 -7.04 -6.21
N VAL A 66 -12.32 -8.19 -5.96
CA VAL A 66 -11.36 -8.84 -6.86
C VAL A 66 -11.89 -10.14 -7.49
N LYS A 67 -13.21 -10.29 -7.59
CA LYS A 67 -13.80 -11.47 -8.24
C LYS A 67 -13.33 -11.56 -9.71
N PRO A 68 -13.06 -12.77 -10.22
CA PRO A 68 -12.64 -12.94 -11.61
C PRO A 68 -13.59 -12.27 -12.60
N GLY A 69 -13.03 -11.49 -13.53
CA GLY A 69 -13.78 -10.75 -14.54
C GLY A 69 -14.33 -9.39 -14.08
N LEU A 70 -14.17 -9.03 -12.80
CA LEU A 70 -14.55 -7.72 -12.28
C LEU A 70 -13.34 -6.82 -12.06
N GLY A 71 -13.55 -5.52 -12.26
CA GLY A 71 -12.59 -4.47 -11.96
C GLY A 71 -13.19 -3.34 -11.12
N ILE A 72 -12.37 -2.35 -10.81
CA ILE A 72 -12.81 -1.13 -10.12
C ILE A 72 -12.77 0.01 -11.13
N LEU A 73 -13.82 0.82 -11.20
CA LEU A 73 -13.80 2.06 -11.97
C LEU A 73 -13.17 3.16 -11.12
N ALA A 74 -11.98 3.63 -11.51
CA ALA A 74 -11.33 4.78 -10.91
C ALA A 74 -11.86 6.09 -11.53
N ALA A 75 -12.80 6.72 -10.83
CA ALA A 75 -13.39 8.00 -11.17
C ALA A 75 -13.11 9.04 -10.06
N ASP A 76 -11.87 9.03 -9.56
CA ASP A 76 -11.36 9.86 -8.47
C ASP A 76 -10.48 11.04 -8.93
N ASP A 77 -10.61 11.41 -10.21
CA ASP A 77 -9.99 12.61 -10.76
C ASP A 77 -10.40 13.85 -9.94
N SER A 78 -9.44 14.75 -9.75
CA SER A 78 -9.65 16.07 -9.17
C SER A 78 -10.50 16.92 -10.09
N VAL A 79 -11.13 17.96 -9.54
CA VAL A 79 -11.73 19.03 -10.36
C VAL A 79 -10.77 19.54 -11.44
N LYS A 80 -9.47 19.68 -11.13
CA LYS A 80 -8.47 20.14 -12.10
C LYS A 80 -8.23 19.14 -13.24
N GLU A 81 -8.16 17.85 -12.95
CA GLU A 81 -7.96 16.76 -13.92
C GLU A 81 -9.20 16.59 -14.80
N ILE A 82 -10.40 16.66 -14.21
CA ILE A 82 -11.65 16.62 -14.98
C ILE A 82 -11.76 17.86 -15.86
N ASP A 83 -11.47 19.05 -15.35
CA ASP A 83 -11.53 20.29 -16.14
C ASP A 83 -10.49 20.29 -17.28
N ALA A 84 -9.31 19.70 -17.07
CA ALA A 84 -8.34 19.49 -18.15
C ALA A 84 -8.89 18.56 -19.24
N THR A 85 -9.52 17.44 -18.82
CA THR A 85 -10.17 16.51 -19.75
C THR A 85 -11.30 17.20 -20.53
N LEU A 86 -12.16 17.96 -19.86
CA LEU A 86 -13.25 18.71 -20.50
C LEU A 86 -12.72 19.74 -21.50
N LYS A 87 -11.60 20.40 -21.17
CA LYS A 87 -10.93 21.36 -22.05
C LYS A 87 -10.48 20.71 -23.36
N ASP A 88 -9.88 19.53 -23.29
CA ASP A 88 -9.40 18.80 -24.47
C ASP A 88 -10.55 18.45 -25.42
N PHE A 89 -11.73 18.14 -24.87
CA PHE A 89 -12.96 17.91 -25.64
C PHE A 89 -13.77 19.19 -25.94
N LYS A 90 -13.24 20.38 -25.60
CA LYS A 90 -13.89 21.68 -25.81
C LYS A 90 -15.27 21.79 -25.14
N LEU A 91 -15.44 21.15 -23.98
CA LEU A 91 -16.65 21.18 -23.17
C LEU A 91 -16.55 22.26 -22.07
N PRO A 92 -17.68 22.84 -21.62
CA PRO A 92 -17.65 23.89 -20.60
C PRO A 92 -17.16 23.38 -19.24
N HIS A 93 -16.34 24.15 -18.54
CA HIS A 93 -15.85 23.81 -17.19
C HIS A 93 -16.90 24.24 -16.15
N SER A 94 -17.85 23.36 -15.87
CA SER A 94 -18.91 23.64 -14.91
C SER A 94 -19.16 22.44 -14.01
N PHE A 95 -19.73 22.70 -12.83
CA PHE A 95 -20.23 21.64 -11.96
C PHE A 95 -21.18 20.70 -12.71
N GLN A 96 -22.04 21.25 -13.57
CA GLN A 96 -22.97 20.46 -14.38
C GLN A 96 -22.23 19.54 -15.36
N SER A 97 -21.15 20.01 -16.01
CA SER A 97 -20.36 19.21 -16.95
C SER A 97 -19.64 18.06 -16.26
N ARG A 98 -19.00 18.34 -15.12
CA ARG A 98 -18.35 17.31 -14.29
C ARG A 98 -19.36 16.28 -13.79
N ARG A 99 -20.55 16.74 -13.38
CA ARG A 99 -21.62 15.83 -13.00
C ARG A 99 -22.09 14.98 -14.18
N LYS A 100 -22.28 15.59 -15.35
CA LYS A 100 -22.69 14.93 -16.60
C LYS A 100 -21.74 13.77 -16.96
N LEU A 101 -20.45 13.94 -16.72
CA LEU A 101 -19.43 12.91 -16.92
C LEU A 101 -19.71 11.65 -16.07
N TYR A 102 -20.01 11.82 -14.78
CA TYR A 102 -20.38 10.70 -13.90
C TYR A 102 -21.69 10.01 -14.32
N GLU A 103 -22.65 10.75 -14.85
CA GLU A 103 -23.90 10.17 -15.38
C GLU A 103 -23.64 9.32 -16.62
N VAL A 104 -22.69 9.72 -17.46
CA VAL A 104 -22.30 8.92 -18.62
C VAL A 104 -21.63 7.62 -18.15
N PHE A 105 -20.71 7.70 -17.18
CA PHE A 105 -20.02 6.51 -16.66
C PHE A 105 -20.95 5.52 -15.96
N LEU A 106 -21.90 6.02 -15.17
CA LEU A 106 -22.75 5.18 -14.31
C LEU A 106 -24.15 4.95 -14.84
N GLY A 107 -24.63 5.76 -15.78
CA GLY A 107 -25.99 5.67 -16.33
C GLY A 107 -26.05 5.21 -17.79
N GLY A 108 -24.91 5.15 -18.50
CA GLY A 108 -24.87 4.89 -19.94
C GLY A 108 -24.89 3.41 -20.36
N THR A 109 -24.72 2.47 -19.44
CA THR A 109 -24.44 1.07 -19.78
C THR A 109 -25.39 0.10 -19.07
N MET A 110 -26.04 -0.75 -19.87
CA MET A 110 -26.61 -2.00 -19.35
C MET A 110 -25.46 -2.90 -18.90
N GLU A 111 -25.59 -3.51 -17.71
CA GLU A 111 -24.68 -4.57 -17.19
C GLU A 111 -23.30 -4.11 -16.64
N LEU A 112 -23.22 -2.94 -15.99
CA LEU A 112 -22.01 -2.52 -15.25
C LEU A 112 -21.56 -3.54 -14.21
N ASP A 113 -22.51 -4.16 -13.51
CA ASP A 113 -22.31 -5.15 -12.45
C ASP A 113 -21.67 -6.46 -12.93
N ARG A 114 -21.63 -6.71 -14.25
CA ARG A 114 -20.91 -7.84 -14.85
C ARG A 114 -19.42 -7.61 -15.01
N HIS A 115 -18.97 -6.36 -14.96
CA HIS A 115 -17.58 -5.97 -15.24
C HIS A 115 -16.96 -5.17 -14.11
N LEU A 116 -17.77 -4.55 -13.25
CA LEU A 116 -17.32 -3.73 -12.14
C LEU A 116 -17.78 -4.35 -10.82
N SER A 117 -16.88 -4.37 -9.85
CA SER A 117 -17.16 -4.70 -8.45
C SER A 117 -17.32 -3.45 -7.59
N GLY A 118 -16.74 -2.32 -8.03
CA GLY A 118 -16.79 -1.07 -7.29
C GLY A 118 -16.41 0.14 -8.12
N VAL A 119 -16.70 1.30 -7.55
CA VAL A 119 -16.40 2.62 -8.11
C VAL A 119 -15.63 3.41 -7.06
N LEU A 120 -14.45 3.89 -7.41
CA LEU A 120 -13.63 4.77 -6.59
C LEU A 120 -13.92 6.23 -6.99
N LEU A 121 -14.30 7.05 -6.02
CA LEU A 121 -14.55 8.47 -6.20
C LEU A 121 -13.58 9.30 -5.36
N ARG A 122 -13.50 10.60 -5.67
CA ARG A 122 -12.89 11.57 -4.76
C ARG A 122 -13.90 12.04 -3.72
N GLU A 123 -13.42 12.36 -2.53
CA GLU A 123 -14.27 12.86 -1.44
C GLU A 123 -15.14 14.05 -1.85
N GLU A 124 -14.62 15.00 -2.63
CA GLU A 124 -15.40 16.16 -3.11
C GLU A 124 -16.56 15.77 -4.04
N SER A 125 -16.45 14.63 -4.73
CA SER A 125 -17.45 14.16 -5.70
C SER A 125 -18.62 13.42 -5.03
N ILE A 126 -18.46 12.95 -3.79
CA ILE A 126 -19.53 12.24 -3.07
C ILE A 126 -20.73 13.15 -2.77
N LEU A 127 -20.50 14.46 -2.68
CA LEU A 127 -21.52 15.47 -2.34
C LEU A 127 -22.39 15.89 -3.54
N HIS A 128 -22.12 15.39 -4.73
CA HIS A 128 -22.86 15.76 -5.94
C HIS A 128 -24.31 15.24 -5.91
N THR A 129 -25.28 16.15 -6.00
CA THR A 129 -26.73 15.88 -6.04
C THR A 129 -27.32 16.02 -7.45
N TRP A 130 -28.32 15.19 -7.79
CA TRP A 130 -29.06 15.27 -9.06
C TRP A 130 -30.12 16.39 -9.06
N PRO A 131 -30.51 16.99 -10.22
CA PRO A 131 -31.44 18.10 -10.32
C PRO A 131 -32.89 17.64 -10.12
N SER A 132 -33.15 16.33 -10.19
CA SER A 132 -34.42 15.72 -9.81
C SER A 132 -34.62 15.68 -8.29
N GLY A 133 -33.67 16.20 -7.51
CA GLY A 133 -33.78 16.41 -6.07
C GLY A 133 -33.86 15.14 -5.22
N LYS A 134 -33.76 13.94 -5.81
CA LYS A 134 -34.07 12.68 -5.11
C LYS A 134 -32.95 11.62 -5.09
N ARG A 135 -31.87 11.75 -5.86
CA ARG A 135 -30.78 10.75 -5.85
C ARG A 135 -29.39 11.39 -5.77
N GLN A 136 -28.57 10.90 -4.87
CA GLN A 136 -27.14 11.20 -4.81
C GLN A 136 -26.38 10.24 -5.75
N LEU A 137 -25.17 10.61 -6.18
CA LEU A 137 -24.29 9.74 -6.98
C LEU A 137 -24.11 8.35 -6.34
N THR A 138 -24.06 8.31 -5.01
CA THR A 138 -23.96 7.10 -4.19
C THR A 138 -25.15 6.15 -4.36
N HIS A 139 -26.35 6.66 -4.65
CA HIS A 139 -27.52 5.81 -4.89
C HIS A 139 -27.41 5.04 -6.19
N LEU A 140 -26.85 5.64 -7.25
CA LEU A 140 -26.65 4.95 -8.53
C LEU A 140 -25.67 3.79 -8.39
N ILE A 141 -24.57 4.02 -7.67
CA ILE A 141 -23.56 2.98 -7.40
C ILE A 141 -24.22 1.79 -6.68
N LYS A 142 -25.08 2.07 -5.69
CA LYS A 142 -25.85 1.04 -4.96
C LYS A 142 -26.90 0.36 -5.83
N ASP A 143 -27.62 1.10 -6.68
CA ASP A 143 -28.64 0.56 -7.60
C ASP A 143 -28.01 -0.46 -8.58
N HIS A 144 -26.73 -0.27 -8.93
CA HIS A 144 -25.94 -1.21 -9.73
C HIS A 144 -25.21 -2.29 -8.92
N ASN A 145 -25.49 -2.43 -7.61
CA ASN A 145 -24.83 -3.39 -6.72
C ASN A 145 -23.28 -3.27 -6.70
N LEU A 146 -22.78 -2.05 -6.94
CA LEU A 146 -21.35 -1.74 -6.93
C LEU A 146 -20.95 -1.24 -5.54
N LYS A 147 -19.72 -1.56 -5.14
CA LYS A 147 -19.14 -1.03 -3.90
C LYS A 147 -18.67 0.40 -4.10
N LEU A 148 -18.94 1.25 -3.13
CA LEU A 148 -18.42 2.61 -3.11
C LEU A 148 -17.05 2.64 -2.44
N GLY A 149 -16.07 3.25 -3.10
CA GLY A 149 -14.78 3.56 -2.52
C GLY A 149 -14.43 5.03 -2.64
N ILE A 150 -13.59 5.51 -1.71
CA ILE A 150 -13.15 6.91 -1.69
C ILE A 150 -11.64 7.03 -1.64
N ARG A 151 -11.07 7.87 -2.51
CA ARG A 151 -9.67 8.29 -2.41
C ARG A 151 -9.53 9.33 -1.31
N LEU A 152 -8.69 9.03 -0.31
CA LEU A 152 -8.58 9.82 0.92
C LEU A 152 -7.26 10.60 1.05
N ASP A 153 -6.26 10.36 0.19
CA ASP A 153 -5.08 11.23 0.14
C ASP A 153 -5.43 12.66 -0.28
N LYS A 154 -4.65 13.63 0.20
CA LYS A 154 -4.78 15.05 -0.17
C LYS A 154 -3.77 15.48 -1.25
N GLY A 155 -3.15 14.50 -1.90
CA GLY A 155 -2.18 14.67 -2.97
C GLY A 155 -0.73 14.49 -2.54
N VAL A 156 0.17 14.65 -3.52
CA VAL A 156 1.61 14.45 -3.33
C VAL A 156 2.31 15.77 -2.98
N VAL A 157 3.33 15.69 -2.13
CA VAL A 157 4.20 16.80 -1.73
C VAL A 157 5.66 16.41 -1.94
N ARG A 158 6.53 17.39 -2.22
CA ARG A 158 7.96 17.10 -2.41
C ARG A 158 8.59 16.61 -1.12
N LEU A 159 9.39 15.57 -1.21
CA LEU A 159 10.15 15.05 -0.08
C LEU A 159 11.44 15.87 0.08
N PRO A 160 11.61 16.65 1.16
CA PRO A 160 12.77 17.52 1.31
C PRO A 160 14.09 16.73 1.33
N GLY A 161 15.14 17.29 0.71
CA GLY A 161 16.45 16.65 0.65
C GLY A 161 16.57 15.51 -0.37
N THR A 162 15.58 15.34 -1.26
CA THR A 162 15.60 14.32 -2.32
C THR A 162 15.56 14.91 -3.73
N GLU A 163 15.89 14.08 -4.73
CA GLU A 163 15.96 14.49 -6.14
C GLU A 163 14.61 14.36 -6.86
N GLY A 164 13.68 15.26 -6.54
CA GLY A 164 12.37 15.28 -7.18
C GLY A 164 11.52 14.06 -6.82
N GLU A 165 11.65 13.59 -5.58
CA GLU A 165 10.79 12.55 -5.01
C GLU A 165 9.69 13.16 -4.15
N TYR A 166 8.71 12.33 -3.78
CA TYR A 166 7.47 12.78 -3.18
C TYR A 166 7.09 11.92 -1.98
N SER A 167 6.40 12.53 -1.02
CA SER A 167 5.53 11.85 -0.07
C SER A 167 4.07 12.25 -0.33
N THR A 168 3.14 11.67 0.41
CA THR A 168 1.70 11.94 0.24
C THR A 168 1.11 12.34 1.58
N TRP A 169 0.33 13.43 1.62
CA TRP A 169 -0.16 14.01 2.86
C TRP A 169 -1.66 13.80 3.07
N GLY A 170 -2.12 13.95 4.31
CA GLY A 170 -3.54 13.85 4.71
C GLY A 170 -3.84 13.00 5.94
N LEU A 171 -2.83 12.38 6.58
CA LEU A 171 -3.03 11.45 7.68
C LEU A 171 -3.67 12.10 8.92
N ASP A 172 -3.38 13.39 9.16
CA ASP A 172 -3.84 14.13 10.34
C ASP A 172 -5.37 14.12 10.53
N THR A 173 -6.12 14.07 9.43
CA THR A 173 -7.60 14.09 9.42
C THR A 173 -8.20 12.78 8.89
N LEU A 174 -7.37 11.75 8.72
CA LEU A 174 -7.78 10.52 8.06
C LEU A 174 -8.85 9.77 8.85
N GLY A 175 -8.74 9.69 10.18
CA GLY A 175 -9.73 8.99 11.00
C GLY A 175 -11.14 9.59 10.90
N GLU A 176 -11.24 10.92 10.96
CA GLU A 176 -12.51 11.64 10.76
C GLU A 176 -13.06 11.44 9.35
N SER A 177 -12.17 11.40 8.35
CA SER A 177 -12.52 11.18 6.95
C SER A 177 -13.03 9.75 6.72
N CYS A 178 -12.34 8.74 7.25
CA CYS A 178 -12.76 7.34 7.22
C CYS A 178 -14.14 7.17 7.85
N LYS A 179 -14.37 7.74 9.04
CA LYS A 179 -15.68 7.70 9.70
C LYS A 179 -16.76 8.32 8.82
N ARG A 180 -16.53 9.53 8.31
CA ARG A 180 -17.48 10.26 7.45
C ARG A 180 -17.85 9.46 6.20
N VAL A 181 -16.86 8.93 5.47
CA VAL A 181 -17.15 8.17 4.24
C VAL A 181 -17.78 6.82 4.54
N LYS A 182 -17.47 6.21 5.69
CA LYS A 182 -18.13 5.00 6.15
C LYS A 182 -19.62 5.23 6.42
N ASP A 183 -19.96 6.33 7.08
CA ASP A 183 -21.35 6.75 7.32
C ASP A 183 -22.11 7.02 6.01
N MET A 184 -21.40 7.44 4.96
CA MET A 184 -21.94 7.60 3.60
C MET A 184 -22.04 6.29 2.80
N GLY A 185 -21.58 5.17 3.38
CA GLY A 185 -21.68 3.83 2.81
C GLY A 185 -20.49 3.39 1.97
N ALA A 186 -19.32 4.03 2.12
CA ALA A 186 -18.09 3.52 1.53
C ALA A 186 -17.68 2.18 2.18
N GLU A 187 -17.11 1.29 1.37
CA GLU A 187 -16.63 -0.03 1.80
C GLU A 187 -15.11 -0.17 1.65
N PHE A 188 -14.50 0.65 0.79
CA PHE A 188 -13.06 0.68 0.59
C PHE A 188 -12.54 2.10 0.44
N ALA A 189 -11.23 2.27 0.58
CA ALA A 189 -10.56 3.55 0.39
C ALA A 189 -9.26 3.38 -0.37
N LEU A 190 -8.80 4.43 -1.04
CA LEU A 190 -7.52 4.43 -1.75
C LEU A 190 -6.61 5.53 -1.23
N TRP A 191 -5.31 5.22 -1.14
CA TRP A 191 -4.25 6.18 -0.90
C TRP A 191 -3.13 5.98 -1.91
N ARG A 192 -2.77 7.05 -2.61
CA ARG A 192 -1.80 7.03 -3.71
C ARG A 192 -0.46 7.64 -3.30
N CYS A 193 0.58 6.82 -3.28
CA CYS A 193 1.97 7.26 -3.23
C CYS A 193 2.64 7.10 -4.60
N VAL A 194 3.56 8.00 -4.93
CA VAL A 194 4.28 7.99 -6.22
C VAL A 194 5.77 7.83 -6.04
N TYR A 195 6.37 7.13 -7.00
CA TYR A 195 7.80 6.87 -7.06
C TYR A 195 8.33 7.23 -8.45
N LYS A 196 9.49 7.85 -8.51
CA LYS A 196 10.16 8.24 -9.75
C LYS A 196 11.37 7.34 -9.97
N ILE A 197 11.57 6.87 -11.20
CA ILE A 197 12.78 6.15 -11.58
C ILE A 197 13.80 7.13 -12.19
N SER A 198 15.05 7.04 -11.71
CA SER A 198 16.21 7.74 -12.24
C SER A 198 17.47 6.95 -11.82
N PRO A 199 18.69 7.38 -12.22
CA PRO A 199 19.92 6.76 -11.73
C PRO A 199 20.08 6.75 -10.19
N THR A 200 19.35 7.61 -9.48
CA THR A 200 19.42 7.79 -8.02
C THR A 200 18.08 7.59 -7.29
N THR A 201 16.98 7.36 -8.01
CA THR A 201 15.62 7.22 -7.45
C THR A 201 14.93 5.95 -7.96
N PRO A 202 14.06 5.29 -7.16
CA PRO A 202 13.57 5.72 -5.85
C PRO A 202 14.63 5.57 -4.75
N SER A 203 14.82 6.61 -3.94
CA SER A 203 15.73 6.55 -2.82
C SER A 203 15.15 5.71 -1.69
N ARG A 204 16.04 5.22 -0.82
CA ARG A 204 15.63 4.51 0.39
C ARG A 204 14.72 5.37 1.29
N LEU A 205 14.92 6.70 1.30
CA LEU A 205 14.08 7.61 2.08
C LEU A 205 12.66 7.66 1.50
N ALA A 206 12.50 7.79 0.19
CA ALA A 206 11.18 7.79 -0.46
C ALA A 206 10.45 6.45 -0.30
N ILE A 207 11.16 5.32 -0.38
CA ILE A 207 10.59 3.99 -0.12
C ILE A 207 10.09 3.90 1.32
N LEU A 208 10.93 4.26 2.31
CA LEU A 208 10.58 4.17 3.72
C LEU A 208 9.39 5.07 4.08
N GLU A 209 9.42 6.32 3.66
CA GLU A 209 8.39 7.33 3.97
C GLU A 209 7.02 6.93 3.40
N ASN A 210 6.97 6.60 2.11
CA ASN A 210 5.72 6.23 1.46
C ASN A 210 5.19 4.88 1.96
N SER A 211 6.06 3.90 2.23
CA SER A 211 5.63 2.60 2.77
C SER A 211 5.04 2.75 4.17
N THR A 212 5.65 3.59 5.03
CA THR A 212 5.15 3.90 6.37
C THR A 212 3.80 4.62 6.28
N THR A 213 3.68 5.60 5.39
CA THR A 213 2.43 6.34 5.13
C THR A 213 1.30 5.40 4.70
N LEU A 214 1.56 4.50 3.74
CA LEU A 214 0.59 3.53 3.25
C LEU A 214 0.17 2.54 4.34
N ALA A 215 1.09 2.13 5.22
CA ALA A 215 0.79 1.23 6.32
C ALA A 215 -0.07 1.91 7.41
N LEU A 216 0.22 3.16 7.75
CA LEU A 216 -0.61 3.97 8.65
C LEU A 216 -2.01 4.18 8.07
N PHE A 217 -2.10 4.53 6.79
CA PHE A 217 -3.37 4.63 6.08
C PHE A 217 -4.17 3.33 6.17
N ALA A 218 -3.54 2.19 5.88
CA ALA A 218 -4.21 0.89 5.88
C ALA A 218 -4.75 0.53 7.27
N MET A 219 -3.93 0.68 8.32
CA MET A 219 -4.33 0.42 9.71
C MET A 219 -5.51 1.32 10.13
N ILE A 220 -5.46 2.62 9.79
CA ILE A 220 -6.55 3.55 10.11
C ILE A 220 -7.83 3.14 9.36
N CYS A 221 -7.77 2.86 8.05
CA CYS A 221 -8.94 2.41 7.29
C CYS A 221 -9.59 1.16 7.89
N GLN A 222 -8.78 0.16 8.25
CA GLN A 222 -9.29 -1.09 8.84
C GLN A 222 -9.99 -0.84 10.18
N THR A 223 -9.47 0.07 11.00
CA THR A 223 -10.10 0.48 12.28
C THR A 223 -11.52 1.05 12.08
N TYR A 224 -11.77 1.68 10.94
CA TYR A 224 -13.10 2.21 10.57
C TYR A 224 -13.90 1.28 9.65
N GLY A 225 -13.46 0.03 9.46
CA GLY A 225 -14.16 -0.97 8.65
C GLY A 225 -14.16 -0.66 7.15
N LEU A 226 -13.10 -0.03 6.65
CA LEU A 226 -12.85 0.20 5.22
C LEU A 226 -11.70 -0.70 4.75
N VAL A 227 -11.86 -1.35 3.60
CA VAL A 227 -10.77 -2.07 2.93
C VAL A 227 -9.79 -1.06 2.32
N PRO A 228 -8.51 -1.01 2.75
CA PRO A 228 -7.53 -0.14 2.12
C PRO A 228 -7.02 -0.71 0.80
N ILE A 229 -6.98 0.14 -0.22
CA ILE A 229 -6.20 -0.03 -1.45
C ILE A 229 -4.93 0.80 -1.31
N VAL A 230 -3.81 0.14 -1.03
CA VAL A 230 -2.50 0.80 -0.93
C VAL A 230 -1.90 0.92 -2.33
N SER A 231 -1.79 2.14 -2.85
CA SER A 231 -1.30 2.38 -4.20
C SER A 231 0.15 2.83 -4.20
N ALA A 232 1.02 1.96 -4.69
CA ALA A 232 2.43 2.23 -4.94
C ALA A 232 2.65 2.43 -6.44
N GLU A 233 2.51 3.67 -6.90
CA GLU A 233 2.57 4.01 -8.31
C GLU A 233 3.98 4.41 -8.73
N VAL A 234 4.51 3.73 -9.73
CA VAL A 234 5.75 4.12 -10.40
C VAL A 234 5.39 5.00 -11.58
N LEU A 235 5.94 6.22 -11.58
CA LEU A 235 5.74 7.20 -12.64
C LEU A 235 6.42 6.74 -13.93
N GLN A 236 5.70 6.79 -15.05
CA GLN A 236 6.21 6.38 -16.36
C GLN A 236 7.24 7.35 -16.95
N GLN A 237 7.39 8.55 -16.40
CA GLN A 237 8.34 9.53 -16.93
C GLN A 237 9.79 9.05 -16.73
N GLY A 238 10.54 8.99 -17.83
CA GLY A 238 11.95 8.62 -17.84
C GLY A 238 12.32 7.83 -19.10
N ASP A 239 13.61 7.55 -19.24
CA ASP A 239 14.20 6.73 -20.30
C ASP A 239 14.67 5.36 -19.80
N HIS A 240 14.18 4.94 -18.63
CA HIS A 240 14.50 3.66 -18.02
C HIS A 240 13.93 2.49 -18.81
N ASP A 241 14.62 1.36 -18.77
CA ASP A 241 14.17 0.12 -19.40
C ASP A 241 13.23 -0.70 -18.51
N GLY A 242 12.73 -1.82 -19.04
CA GLY A 242 11.79 -2.68 -18.32
C GLY A 242 12.42 -3.46 -17.15
N GLU A 243 13.74 -3.62 -17.13
CA GLU A 243 14.45 -4.30 -16.03
C GLU A 243 14.71 -3.33 -14.88
N GLU A 244 15.06 -2.08 -15.17
CA GLU A 244 15.12 -0.99 -14.20
C GLU A 244 13.75 -0.75 -13.55
N ALA A 245 12.66 -0.75 -14.35
CA ALA A 245 11.30 -0.69 -13.83
C ALA A 245 10.96 -1.87 -12.91
N ARG A 246 11.36 -3.09 -13.30
CA ARG A 246 11.17 -4.30 -12.50
C ARG A 246 11.90 -4.22 -11.16
N GLN A 247 13.15 -3.75 -11.17
CA GLN A 247 13.97 -3.62 -9.97
C GLN A 247 13.40 -2.56 -9.03
N ALA A 248 13.00 -1.40 -9.54
CA ALA A 248 12.37 -0.35 -8.74
C ALA A 248 11.06 -0.85 -8.10
N LEU A 249 10.18 -1.50 -8.87
CA LEU A 249 8.93 -2.07 -8.36
C LEU A 249 9.20 -3.11 -7.26
N ARG A 250 10.21 -3.97 -7.44
CA ARG A 250 10.61 -4.96 -6.44
C ARG A 250 10.99 -4.30 -5.12
N GLU A 251 11.85 -3.28 -5.14
CA GLU A 251 12.31 -2.59 -3.93
C GLU A 251 11.18 -1.87 -3.21
N ILE A 252 10.30 -1.21 -3.96
CA ILE A 252 9.11 -0.55 -3.43
C ILE A 252 8.19 -1.57 -2.73
N LEU A 253 7.87 -2.69 -3.38
CA LEU A 253 6.96 -3.70 -2.82
C LEU A 253 7.53 -4.39 -1.59
N VAL A 254 8.83 -4.67 -1.55
CA VAL A 254 9.48 -5.22 -0.35
C VAL A 254 9.37 -4.24 0.82
N GLY A 255 9.62 -2.95 0.58
CA GLY A 255 9.44 -1.89 1.58
C GLY A 255 8.00 -1.79 2.08
N LEU A 256 7.04 -1.82 1.14
CA LEU A 256 5.61 -1.75 1.44
C LEU A 256 5.15 -2.93 2.30
N VAL A 257 5.43 -4.16 1.89
CA VAL A 257 5.00 -5.37 2.62
C VAL A 257 5.60 -5.38 4.02
N LYS A 258 6.88 -5.00 4.16
CA LYS A 258 7.53 -4.90 5.47
C LYS A 258 6.82 -3.88 6.36
N ALA A 259 6.49 -2.70 5.84
CA ALA A 259 5.79 -1.67 6.59
C ALA A 259 4.38 -2.11 6.99
N LEU A 260 3.62 -2.77 6.10
CA LEU A 260 2.29 -3.32 6.41
C LEU A 260 2.35 -4.32 7.57
N GLN A 261 3.34 -5.21 7.57
CA GLN A 261 3.55 -6.18 8.64
C GLN A 261 3.97 -5.52 9.96
N ASP A 262 4.86 -4.53 9.90
CA ASP A 262 5.29 -3.78 11.09
C ASP A 262 4.15 -3.01 11.76
N HIS A 263 3.15 -2.59 10.98
CA HIS A 263 1.93 -1.93 11.47
C HIS A 263 0.78 -2.91 11.73
N HIS A 264 1.04 -4.22 11.68
CA HIS A 264 0.07 -5.27 11.94
C HIS A 264 -1.21 -5.18 11.09
N VAL A 265 -1.09 -4.67 9.86
CA VAL A 265 -2.21 -4.56 8.93
C VAL A 265 -2.72 -5.95 8.56
N LEU A 266 -4.04 -6.13 8.56
CA LEU A 266 -4.67 -7.36 8.06
C LEU A 266 -4.48 -7.44 6.53
N LEU A 267 -3.65 -8.37 6.05
CA LEU A 267 -3.30 -8.46 4.63
C LEU A 267 -4.48 -8.97 3.80
N GLU A 268 -5.27 -9.89 4.34
CA GLU A 268 -6.45 -10.50 3.73
C GLU A 268 -7.55 -9.48 3.44
N GLY A 269 -7.59 -8.41 4.24
CA GLY A 269 -8.49 -7.27 4.08
C GLY A 269 -7.86 -6.07 3.37
N THR A 270 -6.74 -6.24 2.66
CA THR A 270 -5.99 -5.17 1.97
C THR A 270 -5.79 -5.50 0.50
N LEU A 271 -5.98 -4.51 -0.37
CA LEU A 271 -5.63 -4.62 -1.80
C LEU A 271 -4.39 -3.79 -2.10
N VAL A 272 -3.57 -4.24 -3.03
CA VAL A 272 -2.38 -3.50 -3.49
C VAL A 272 -2.63 -3.01 -4.91
N ARG A 273 -2.42 -1.71 -5.15
CA ARG A 273 -2.42 -1.14 -6.50
C ARG A 273 -1.00 -0.81 -6.93
N VAL A 274 -0.62 -1.26 -8.12
CA VAL A 274 0.71 -1.04 -8.70
C VAL A 274 0.62 -0.56 -10.14
N THR A 275 1.69 0.06 -10.62
CA THR A 275 1.94 0.23 -12.05
C THR A 275 2.63 -1.02 -12.59
N ALA A 276 2.32 -1.43 -13.82
CA ALA A 276 3.07 -2.48 -14.50
C ALA A 276 4.56 -2.09 -14.65
N ALA A 277 5.45 -3.08 -14.58
CA ALA A 277 6.89 -2.91 -14.80
C ALA A 277 7.19 -2.70 -16.29
N ALA A 278 6.88 -1.51 -16.79
CA ALA A 278 7.03 -1.11 -18.18
C ALA A 278 8.21 -0.14 -18.37
N PRO A 279 8.85 -0.11 -19.55
CA PRO A 279 9.83 0.92 -19.87
C PRO A 279 9.22 2.32 -19.82
N GLY A 280 10.05 3.32 -19.52
CA GLY A 280 9.63 4.70 -19.42
C GLY A 280 9.16 5.28 -20.76
N CYS A 281 8.37 6.36 -20.71
CA CYS A 281 7.80 6.98 -21.90
C CYS A 281 8.83 7.53 -22.89
N CYS A 282 10.06 7.75 -22.46
CA CYS A 282 11.17 8.22 -23.29
C CYS A 282 12.16 7.11 -23.68
N TYR A 283 11.90 5.85 -23.31
CA TYR A 283 12.74 4.71 -23.67
C TYR A 283 12.72 4.45 -25.17
N LYS A 284 13.90 4.32 -25.79
CA LYS A 284 14.06 4.16 -27.24
C LYS A 284 14.09 2.69 -27.71
N GLY A 285 14.12 1.74 -26.79
CA GLY A 285 14.15 0.31 -27.11
C GLY A 285 12.76 -0.29 -27.35
N CYS A 286 12.71 -1.60 -27.57
CA CYS A 286 11.45 -2.32 -27.81
C CYS A 286 10.59 -2.36 -26.54
N GLN A 287 9.31 -2.02 -26.67
CA GLN A 287 8.30 -2.18 -25.63
C GLN A 287 7.49 -3.44 -25.91
N ASP A 288 7.99 -4.59 -25.45
CA ASP A 288 7.26 -5.85 -25.56
C ASP A 288 6.29 -6.03 -24.38
N THR A 289 5.00 -5.96 -24.67
CA THR A 289 3.92 -6.19 -23.69
C THR A 289 3.99 -7.57 -23.02
N GLY A 290 4.48 -8.60 -23.73
CA GLY A 290 4.68 -9.93 -23.16
C GLY A 290 5.73 -9.92 -22.06
N GLN A 291 6.87 -9.26 -22.32
CA GLN A 291 7.92 -9.06 -21.33
C GLN A 291 7.46 -8.20 -20.14
N VAL A 292 6.70 -7.13 -20.38
CA VAL A 292 6.12 -6.29 -19.30
C VAL A 292 5.22 -7.12 -18.39
N ALA A 293 4.34 -7.94 -18.96
CA ALA A 293 3.47 -8.81 -18.17
C ALA A 293 4.28 -9.84 -17.37
N ALA A 294 5.27 -10.49 -17.99
CA ALA A 294 6.13 -11.47 -17.33
C ALA A 294 6.93 -10.85 -16.18
N ASN A 295 7.53 -9.68 -16.39
CA ASN A 295 8.29 -8.94 -15.38
C ASN A 295 7.40 -8.51 -14.21
N THR A 296 6.20 -8.00 -14.51
CA THR A 296 5.23 -7.57 -13.50
C THR A 296 4.80 -8.76 -12.64
N ILE A 297 4.32 -9.85 -13.26
CA ILE A 297 3.84 -11.04 -12.53
C ILE A 297 4.96 -11.66 -11.70
N LYS A 298 6.17 -11.77 -12.26
CA LYS A 298 7.33 -12.29 -11.53
C LYS A 298 7.62 -11.45 -10.29
N THR A 299 7.61 -10.13 -10.41
CA THR A 299 7.88 -9.21 -9.29
C THR A 299 6.80 -9.30 -8.21
N LEU A 300 5.52 -9.39 -8.61
CA LEU A 300 4.42 -9.57 -7.68
C LEU A 300 4.56 -10.88 -6.89
N ASN A 301 4.87 -11.98 -7.57
CA ASN A 301 5.07 -13.29 -6.92
C ASN A 301 6.30 -13.33 -5.99
N GLU A 302 7.34 -12.57 -6.29
CA GLU A 302 8.55 -12.49 -5.46
C GLU A 302 8.34 -11.65 -4.19
N CYS A 303 7.47 -10.64 -4.23
CA CYS A 303 7.34 -9.64 -3.16
C CYS A 303 6.07 -9.75 -2.33
N LEU A 304 4.93 -10.07 -2.94
CA LEU A 304 3.64 -10.03 -2.27
C LEU A 304 3.32 -11.37 -1.58
N PRO A 305 2.96 -11.35 -0.29
CA PRO A 305 2.43 -12.54 0.38
C PRO A 305 1.12 -12.98 -0.27
N ALA A 306 0.89 -14.28 -0.38
CA ALA A 306 -0.36 -14.86 -0.88
C ALA A 306 -1.60 -14.48 -0.03
N ALA A 307 -1.39 -13.96 1.17
CA ALA A 307 -2.45 -13.46 2.05
C ALA A 307 -3.04 -12.12 1.61
N ILE A 308 -2.38 -11.35 0.72
CA ILE A 308 -2.93 -10.09 0.21
C ILE A 308 -4.27 -10.35 -0.46
N GLY A 309 -5.30 -9.55 -0.11
CA GLY A 309 -6.67 -9.74 -0.59
C GLY A 309 -6.83 -9.65 -2.11
N GLY A 310 -5.92 -8.97 -2.79
CA GLY A 310 -5.79 -8.97 -4.25
C GLY A 310 -4.93 -7.81 -4.78
N VAL A 311 -4.62 -7.86 -6.07
CA VAL A 311 -3.77 -6.87 -6.74
C VAL A 311 -4.52 -6.25 -7.91
N SER A 312 -4.57 -4.92 -7.95
CA SER A 312 -5.08 -4.18 -9.11
C SER A 312 -3.92 -3.49 -9.83
N SER A 313 -3.89 -3.56 -11.16
CA SER A 313 -2.96 -2.73 -11.95
C SER A 313 -3.63 -1.43 -12.35
N GLU A 314 -2.94 -0.32 -12.15
CA GLU A 314 -3.29 0.95 -12.80
C GLU A 314 -2.95 0.84 -14.29
N THR A 315 -3.89 1.22 -15.14
CA THR A 315 -3.74 1.19 -16.59
C THR A 315 -3.92 2.60 -17.14
N ASP A 316 -2.84 3.36 -17.17
CA ASP A 316 -2.72 4.54 -18.04
C ASP A 316 -2.25 4.08 -19.43
N PHE A 317 -3.07 3.27 -20.10
CA PHE A 317 -2.95 3.15 -21.55
C PHE A 317 -3.87 4.20 -22.15
N CYS A 318 -3.35 4.98 -23.09
CA CYS A 318 -3.98 6.16 -23.70
C CYS A 318 -5.38 5.94 -24.32
N GLU A 319 -5.99 4.77 -24.20
CA GLU A 319 -7.36 4.48 -24.62
C GLU A 319 -8.02 3.51 -23.62
N GLY A 320 -8.80 4.04 -22.68
CA GLY A 320 -9.75 3.27 -21.85
C GLY A 320 -9.20 2.80 -20.50
N ARG A 321 -9.62 3.50 -19.44
CA ARG A 321 -9.33 3.13 -18.03
C ARG A 321 -10.22 1.95 -17.61
N ILE A 322 -9.70 0.73 -17.70
CA ILE A 322 -10.28 -0.43 -17.03
C ILE A 322 -9.17 -1.09 -16.21
N LEU A 323 -9.29 -0.99 -14.88
CA LEU A 323 -8.43 -1.72 -13.96
C LEU A 323 -8.71 -3.22 -14.12
N GLN A 324 -7.81 -3.94 -14.80
CA GLN A 324 -7.82 -5.40 -14.79
C GLN A 324 -7.13 -5.91 -13.52
N ILE A 325 -7.88 -6.69 -12.77
CA ILE A 325 -7.45 -7.40 -11.57
C ILE A 325 -7.24 -8.87 -12.00
N LYS A 326 -6.06 -9.43 -11.71
CA LYS A 326 -5.78 -10.86 -11.85
C LYS A 326 -5.51 -11.46 -10.49
#